data_AF-X1FTW9-F1
#
_entry.id   AF-X1FTW9-F1
#
_cell.length_a   1.000
_cell.length_b   1.000
_cell.length_c   1.000
_cell.angle_alpha   90.00
_cell.angle_beta   90.00
_cell.angle_gamma   90.00
#
_symmetry.space_group_name_H-M   'P 1'
#
loop_
_entity.id
_entity.type
_entity.pdbx_description
1 polymer ?
#
loop_
_entity_poly.entity_id
_entity_poly.type
_entity_poly.pdbx_seq_one_letter_code
_entity_poly.pdbx_strand_id
1 'polypeptide(L)'
;VQEARRLLAEAGHAGGKGIGELSILVNRGLGHVPVAEMIQQQWRERLGLDVRIEQVEWKVFLDMTQKLDYQIARAGWYGDYVDANTFLDMFVTGGGNNETGWSNAQYDALIEEAARETDSTKRTAVLTRAERLLLREVPIVPIYVYTTTMLVRPGLQGMTPNLLNRIDFGRLRWEARDAEAEPVAPGFMPGGR
;
A
#
# COMPACT_ATOMS: atom_id res chain seq x y z
N VAL A 1 12.99 -18.21 0.78
CA VAL A 1 13.30 -18.69 2.16
C VAL A 1 14.79 -18.86 2.39
N GLN A 2 15.51 -19.65 1.58
CA GLN A 2 16.95 -19.86 1.76
C GLN A 2 17.75 -18.54 1.74
N GLU A 3 17.47 -17.68 0.76
CA GLU A 3 18.14 -16.38 0.64
C GLU A 3 17.88 -15.46 1.85
N ALA A 4 16.63 -15.35 2.30
CA ALA A 4 16.29 -14.58 3.50
C ALA A 4 17.02 -15.10 4.76
N ARG A 5 17.19 -16.41 4.91
CA ARG A 5 17.98 -17.00 6.01
C ARG A 5 19.47 -16.67 5.89
N ARG A 6 20.02 -16.70 4.67
CA ARG A 6 21.42 -16.32 4.40
C ARG A 6 21.66 -14.86 4.79
N LEU A 7 20.80 -13.95 4.34
CA LEU A 7 20.89 -12.52 4.65
C LEU A 7 20.74 -12.24 6.15
N LEU A 8 19.83 -12.93 6.84
CA LEU A 8 19.72 -12.83 8.31
C LEU A 8 20.99 -13.31 9.01
N ALA A 9 21.61 -14.39 8.53
CA ALA A 9 22.88 -14.88 9.10
C ALA A 9 24.04 -13.91 8.84
N GLU A 10 24.12 -13.31 7.66
CA GLU A 10 25.12 -12.28 7.31
C GLU A 10 24.97 -11.01 8.14
N ALA A 11 23.74 -10.66 8.50
CA ALA A 11 23.46 -9.60 9.46
C ALA A 11 23.76 -9.98 10.92
N GLY A 12 24.24 -11.20 11.20
CA GLY A 12 24.56 -11.67 12.56
C GLY A 12 23.36 -12.25 13.32
N HIS A 13 22.20 -12.39 12.67
CA HIS A 13 20.93 -12.81 13.28
C HIS A 13 20.45 -14.16 12.75
N ALA A 14 21.37 -15.13 12.63
CA ALA A 14 21.04 -16.47 12.17
C ALA A 14 19.92 -17.09 13.02
N GLY A 15 18.79 -17.42 12.37
CA GLY A 15 17.60 -17.94 13.03
C GLY A 15 16.94 -16.96 14.00
N GLY A 16 17.09 -15.65 13.78
CA GLY A 16 16.51 -14.59 14.61
C GLY A 16 17.26 -14.27 15.90
N LYS A 17 18.39 -14.93 16.16
CA LYS A 17 19.13 -14.72 17.41
C LYS A 17 19.71 -13.31 17.49
N GLY A 18 19.53 -12.67 18.64
CA GLY A 18 20.11 -11.35 18.92
C GLY A 18 19.47 -10.17 18.17
N ILE A 19 18.36 -10.38 17.44
CA ILE A 19 17.69 -9.30 16.70
C ILE A 19 16.91 -8.33 17.61
N GLY A 20 16.77 -8.68 18.89
CA GLY A 20 15.97 -7.93 19.86
C GLY A 20 14.48 -8.21 19.74
N GLU A 21 13.69 -7.41 20.43
CA GLU A 21 12.24 -7.43 20.29
C GLU A 21 11.85 -6.84 18.93
N LEU A 22 10.91 -7.48 18.22
CA LEU A 22 10.32 -6.97 16.99
C LEU A 22 8.82 -6.82 17.17
N SER A 23 8.25 -5.77 16.60
CA SER A 23 6.81 -5.49 16.65
C SER A 23 6.28 -4.97 15.31
N ILE A 24 5.07 -5.39 14.96
CA ILE A 24 4.29 -4.89 13.83
C ILE A 24 3.17 -4.03 14.39
N LEU A 25 3.30 -2.71 14.22
CA LEU A 25 2.29 -1.72 14.56
C LEU A 25 1.15 -1.76 13.53
N VAL A 26 -0.08 -1.87 14.02
CA VAL A 26 -1.30 -1.85 13.21
C VAL A 26 -2.36 -0.95 13.84
N ASN A 27 -3.11 -0.22 13.02
CA ASN A 27 -4.32 0.44 13.48
C ASN A 27 -5.51 -0.52 13.52
N ARG A 28 -6.54 -0.20 14.31
CA ARG A 28 -7.84 -0.89 14.22
C ARG A 28 -8.42 -0.71 12.80
N GLY A 29 -8.77 -1.82 12.18
CA GLY A 29 -9.33 -1.86 10.83
C GLY A 29 -9.58 -3.30 10.38
N LEU A 30 -10.52 -3.47 9.45
CA LEU A 30 -10.81 -4.79 8.89
C LEU A 30 -9.59 -5.29 8.10
N GLY A 31 -9.10 -6.48 8.47
CA GLY A 31 -8.05 -7.19 7.74
C GLY A 31 -6.60 -6.88 8.13
N HIS A 32 -6.30 -5.81 8.89
CA HIS A 32 -4.90 -5.48 9.25
C HIS A 32 -4.28 -6.50 10.21
N VAL A 33 -5.01 -6.89 11.26
CA VAL A 33 -4.55 -7.90 12.22
C VAL A 33 -4.36 -9.26 11.56
N PRO A 34 -5.31 -9.81 10.78
CA PRO A 34 -5.10 -11.07 10.06
C PRO A 34 -3.87 -11.08 9.14
N VAL A 35 -3.58 -9.97 8.45
CA VAL A 35 -2.36 -9.86 7.61
C VAL A 35 -1.11 -9.87 8.48
N ALA A 36 -1.11 -9.14 9.60
CA ALA A 36 0.01 -9.13 10.54
C ALA A 36 0.24 -10.51 11.19
N GLU A 37 -0.81 -11.24 11.55
CA GLU A 37 -0.75 -12.62 12.06
C GLU A 37 -0.16 -13.58 11.02
N MET A 38 -0.57 -13.44 9.75
CA MET A 38 0.01 -14.22 8.65
C MET A 38 1.51 -13.94 8.49
N ILE A 39 1.94 -12.67 8.56
CA ILE A 39 3.35 -12.29 8.48
C ILE A 39 4.12 -12.84 9.68
N GLN A 40 3.60 -12.65 10.90
CA GLN A 40 4.16 -13.17 12.14
C GLN A 40 4.37 -14.69 12.07
N GLN A 41 3.35 -15.45 11.64
CA GLN A 41 3.44 -16.89 11.49
C GLN A 41 4.52 -17.28 10.48
N GLN A 42 4.54 -16.65 9.31
CA GLN A 42 5.53 -16.95 8.27
C GLN A 42 6.95 -16.65 8.72
N TRP A 43 7.17 -15.54 9.42
CA TRP A 43 8.48 -15.17 9.93
C TRP A 43 8.94 -16.10 11.05
N ARG A 44 8.04 -16.53 11.94
CA ARG A 44 8.34 -17.53 12.95
C ARG A 44 8.73 -18.87 12.34
N GLU A 45 7.90 -19.42 11.45
CA GLU A 45 8.13 -20.74 10.86
C GLU A 45 9.33 -20.77 9.91
N ARG A 46 9.51 -19.71 9.12
CA ARG A 46 10.51 -19.69 8.05
C ARG A 46 11.84 -19.08 8.49
N LEU A 47 11.83 -18.12 9.40
CA LEU A 47 13.02 -17.33 9.77
C LEU A 47 13.41 -17.45 11.25
N GLY A 48 12.54 -18.02 12.10
CA GLY A 48 12.76 -18.12 13.55
C GLY A 48 12.59 -16.79 14.29
N LEU A 49 11.94 -15.80 13.65
CA LEU A 49 11.69 -14.49 14.24
C LEU A 49 10.44 -14.54 15.11
N ASP A 50 10.55 -14.03 16.34
CA ASP A 50 9.41 -13.79 17.21
C ASP A 50 9.03 -12.31 17.13
N VAL A 51 7.79 -12.03 16.72
CA VAL A 51 7.33 -10.67 16.41
C VAL A 51 6.00 -10.42 17.10
N ARG A 52 5.92 -9.36 17.90
CA ARG A 52 4.70 -8.90 18.55
C ARG A 52 3.81 -8.17 17.56
N ILE A 53 2.49 -8.30 17.69
CA ILE A 53 1.54 -7.43 16.99
C ILE A 53 1.08 -6.37 17.98
N GLU A 54 1.27 -5.10 17.64
CA GLU A 54 0.85 -3.97 18.46
C GLU A 54 -0.32 -3.27 17.79
N GLN A 55 -1.52 -3.43 18.36
CA GLN A 55 -2.71 -2.79 17.84
C GLN A 55 -3.06 -1.54 18.63
N VAL A 56 -3.17 -0.40 17.92
CA VAL A 56 -3.54 0.90 18.52
C VAL A 56 -4.73 1.55 17.81
N GLU A 57 -5.31 2.57 18.43
CA GLU A 57 -6.33 3.42 17.82
C GLU A 57 -5.72 4.27 16.69
N TRP A 58 -6.50 4.64 15.69
CA TRP A 58 -6.01 5.33 14.48
C TRP A 58 -5.24 6.62 14.75
N LYS A 59 -5.69 7.45 15.69
CA LYS A 59 -4.98 8.70 16.02
C LYS A 59 -3.61 8.44 16.64
N VAL A 60 -3.53 7.42 17.50
CA VAL A 60 -2.27 6.98 18.12
C VAL A 60 -1.35 6.39 17.06
N PHE A 61 -1.90 5.57 16.14
CA PHE A 61 -1.16 5.02 15.01
C PHE A 61 -0.48 6.12 14.19
N LEU A 62 -1.24 7.14 13.78
CA LEU A 62 -0.72 8.27 13.00
C LEU A 62 0.37 9.04 13.75
N ASP A 63 0.19 9.27 15.05
CA ASP A 63 1.20 9.96 15.86
C ASP A 63 2.50 9.16 15.97
N MET A 64 2.40 7.84 16.17
CA MET A 64 3.55 6.94 16.23
C MET A 64 4.27 6.85 14.88
N THR A 65 3.56 6.70 13.76
CA THR A 65 4.18 6.63 12.43
C THR A 65 4.86 7.93 12.04
N GLN A 66 4.24 9.07 12.30
CA GLN A 66 4.83 10.39 12.05
C GLN A 66 6.09 10.65 12.89
N LYS A 67 6.13 10.16 14.13
CA LYS A 67 7.28 10.30 15.03
C LYS A 67 8.35 9.22 14.83
N LEU A 68 8.12 8.27 13.92
CA LEU A 68 8.97 7.09 13.74
C LEU A 68 9.12 6.26 15.03
N ASP A 69 8.10 6.26 15.89
CA ASP A 69 8.05 5.51 17.15
C ASP A 69 7.47 4.11 16.91
N TYR A 70 8.16 3.34 16.08
CA TYR A 70 7.78 1.97 15.72
C TYR A 70 8.98 1.23 15.11
N GLN A 71 8.87 -0.10 15.01
CA GLN A 71 9.89 -0.93 14.33
C GLN A 71 9.43 -1.32 12.93
N ILE A 72 8.22 -1.85 12.82
CA ILE A 72 7.56 -2.19 11.57
C ILE A 72 6.13 -1.68 11.67
N ALA A 73 5.65 -0.92 10.70
CA ALA A 73 4.27 -0.46 10.66
C ALA A 73 3.57 -0.99 9.42
N ARG A 74 2.31 -1.39 9.56
CA ARG A 74 1.46 -1.59 8.39
C ARG A 74 1.24 -0.23 7.73
N ALA A 75 1.46 -0.13 6.42
CA ALA A 75 1.16 1.06 5.65
C ALA A 75 0.15 0.76 4.53
N GLY A 76 -0.41 1.83 3.96
CA GLY A 76 -1.24 1.74 2.76
C GLY A 76 -1.43 3.13 2.16
N TRP A 77 -1.39 3.21 0.84
CA TRP A 77 -1.57 4.45 0.10
C TRP A 77 -2.59 4.28 -1.01
N TYR A 78 -3.40 5.32 -1.22
CA TYR A 78 -4.29 5.46 -2.37
C TYR A 78 -3.79 6.61 -3.23
N GLY A 79 -3.81 6.45 -4.55
CA GLY A 79 -3.39 7.52 -5.44
C GLY A 79 -4.29 8.75 -5.29
N ASP A 80 -3.68 9.92 -5.08
CA ASP A 80 -4.40 11.18 -4.95
C ASP A 80 -4.84 11.73 -6.31
N TYR A 81 -4.05 11.40 -7.34
CA TYR A 81 -4.21 11.76 -8.75
C TYR A 81 -3.68 10.62 -9.64
N VAL A 82 -4.05 10.64 -10.92
CA VAL A 82 -3.73 9.56 -11.88
C VAL A 82 -2.32 9.72 -12.44
N ASP A 83 -1.31 9.55 -11.59
CA ASP A 83 0.10 9.57 -11.97
C ASP A 83 0.95 8.79 -10.97
N ALA A 84 1.99 8.09 -11.43
CA ALA A 84 2.87 7.29 -10.57
C ALA A 84 3.57 8.11 -9.47
N ASN A 85 3.76 9.42 -9.69
CA ASN A 85 4.39 10.31 -8.72
C ASN A 85 3.65 10.37 -7.39
N THR A 86 2.32 10.15 -7.38
CA THR A 86 1.55 10.12 -6.12
C THR A 86 2.03 9.05 -5.13
N PHE A 87 2.69 7.99 -5.62
CA PHE A 87 3.27 6.93 -4.79
C PHE A 87 4.75 7.15 -4.52
N LEU A 88 5.49 7.66 -5.50
CA LEU A 88 6.95 7.79 -5.41
C LEU A 88 7.37 9.03 -4.61
N ASP A 89 6.64 10.13 -4.68
CA ASP A 89 6.95 11.36 -3.94
C ASP A 89 6.88 11.18 -2.41
N MET A 90 6.17 10.14 -1.93
CA MET A 90 6.03 9.85 -0.50
C MET A 90 7.37 9.66 0.23
N PHE A 91 8.41 9.21 -0.48
CA PHE A 91 9.68 8.79 0.12
C PHE A 91 10.78 9.84 -0.02
N VAL A 92 10.45 11.04 -0.48
CA VAL A 92 11.39 12.16 -0.54
C VAL A 92 11.89 12.49 0.87
N THR A 93 13.19 12.75 1.00
CA THR A 93 13.82 13.11 2.27
C THR A 93 13.13 14.31 2.91
N GLY A 94 12.67 14.15 4.15
CA GLY A 94 11.98 15.22 4.89
C GLY A 94 10.55 15.52 4.42
N GLY A 95 10.01 14.74 3.48
CA GLY A 95 8.62 14.85 3.05
C GLY A 95 7.64 14.47 4.17
N GLY A 96 6.53 15.21 4.29
CA GLY A 96 5.55 15.00 5.37
C GLY A 96 4.81 13.65 5.31
N ASN A 97 4.81 12.99 4.16
CA ASN A 97 4.25 11.64 3.98
C ASN A 97 5.31 10.54 4.12
N ASN A 98 6.58 10.89 4.36
CA ASN A 98 7.66 9.93 4.53
C ASN A 98 7.64 9.38 5.96
N GLU A 99 6.75 8.44 6.19
CA GLU A 99 6.62 7.76 7.48
C GLU A 99 7.71 6.72 7.71
N THR A 100 8.62 6.47 6.75
CA THR A 100 9.69 5.45 6.87
C THR A 100 10.97 5.99 7.50
N GLY A 101 11.15 7.31 7.50
CA GLY A 101 12.42 7.96 7.86
C GLY A 101 13.57 7.70 6.85
N TRP A 102 13.31 6.97 5.77
CA TRP A 102 14.32 6.70 4.74
C TRP A 102 14.70 7.98 4.01
N SER A 103 15.98 8.09 3.66
CA SER A 103 16.54 9.22 2.94
C SER A 103 17.56 8.71 1.93
N ASN A 104 17.45 9.18 0.70
CA ASN A 104 18.39 8.83 -0.36
C ASN A 104 18.52 9.97 -1.37
N ALA A 105 19.70 10.60 -1.42
CA ALA A 105 19.95 11.76 -2.28
C ALA A 105 19.79 11.45 -3.78
N GLN A 106 20.05 10.21 -4.23
CA GLN A 106 19.84 9.82 -5.62
C GLN A 106 18.35 9.69 -5.93
N TYR A 107 17.56 9.18 -4.98
CA TYR A 107 16.11 9.11 -5.09
C TYR A 107 15.50 10.50 -5.18
N ASP A 108 15.86 11.40 -4.26
CA ASP A 108 15.39 12.78 -4.23
C ASP A 108 15.67 13.49 -5.57
N ALA A 109 16.89 13.32 -6.11
CA ALA A 109 17.27 13.89 -7.40
C ALA A 109 16.46 13.34 -8.57
N LEU A 110 16.09 12.05 -8.56
CA LEU A 110 15.26 11.44 -9.60
C LEU A 110 13.81 11.96 -9.55
N ILE A 111 13.26 12.13 -8.35
CA ILE A 111 11.92 12.72 -8.20
C ILE A 111 11.91 14.17 -8.68
N GLU A 112 12.94 14.94 -8.34
CA GLU A 112 13.08 16.32 -8.81
C GLU A 112 13.31 16.41 -10.34
N GLU A 113 14.09 15.50 -10.93
CA GLU A 113 14.26 15.36 -12.37
C GLU A 113 12.91 15.08 -13.05
N ALA A 114 12.13 14.13 -12.53
CA ALA A 114 10.82 13.80 -13.06
C ALA A 114 9.81 14.95 -12.95
N ALA A 115 9.94 15.82 -11.95
CA ALA A 115 9.11 17.02 -11.80
C ALA A 115 9.42 18.10 -12.85
N ARG A 116 10.65 18.14 -13.37
CA ARG A 116 11.11 19.13 -14.37
C ARG A 116 11.03 18.62 -15.82
N GLU A 117 10.87 17.31 -16.03
CA GLU A 117 10.80 16.70 -17.35
C GLU A 117 9.41 16.84 -17.98
N THR A 118 9.36 17.40 -19.19
CA THR A 118 8.12 17.65 -19.94
C THR A 118 7.79 16.56 -20.96
N ASP A 119 8.80 15.80 -21.40
CA ASP A 119 8.59 14.64 -22.27
C ASP A 119 8.08 13.46 -21.44
N SER A 120 6.88 12.98 -21.76
CA SER A 120 6.22 11.92 -21.00
C SER A 120 7.01 10.62 -20.98
N THR A 121 7.68 10.26 -22.07
CA THR A 121 8.43 9.00 -22.18
C THR A 121 9.68 9.06 -21.32
N LYS A 122 10.41 10.18 -21.36
CA LYS A 122 11.56 10.41 -20.50
C LYS A 122 11.15 10.46 -19.03
N ARG A 123 10.09 11.19 -18.69
CA ARG A 123 9.57 11.26 -17.32
C ARG A 123 9.22 9.88 -16.76
N THR A 124 8.54 9.04 -17.54
CA THR A 124 8.26 7.66 -17.14
C THR A 124 9.54 6.88 -16.88
N ALA A 125 10.56 7.00 -17.74
CA ALA A 125 11.83 6.32 -17.52
C ALA A 125 12.54 6.78 -16.23
N VAL A 126 12.50 8.08 -15.91
CA VAL A 126 13.04 8.62 -14.65
C VAL A 126 12.30 8.03 -13.44
N LEU A 127 10.97 8.04 -13.44
CA LEU A 127 10.15 7.48 -12.35
C LEU A 127 10.38 5.98 -12.18
N THR A 128 10.56 5.22 -13.27
CA THR A 128 10.94 3.80 -13.20
C THR A 128 12.32 3.60 -12.56
N ARG A 129 13.29 4.50 -12.79
CA ARG A 129 14.59 4.44 -12.08
C ARG A 129 14.41 4.71 -10.59
N ALA A 130 13.57 5.67 -10.21
CA ALA A 130 13.26 5.96 -8.81
C ALA A 130 12.62 4.74 -8.13
N GLU A 131 11.58 4.16 -8.73
CA GLU A 131 10.92 2.95 -8.21
C GLU A 131 11.90 1.79 -8.04
N ARG A 132 12.77 1.52 -9.02
CA ARG A 132 13.79 0.47 -8.91
C ARG A 132 14.76 0.71 -7.76
N LEU A 133 15.14 1.96 -7.51
CA LEU A 133 16.00 2.32 -6.39
C LEU A 133 15.29 2.06 -5.06
N LEU A 134 14.04 2.53 -4.92
CA LEU A 134 13.20 2.29 -3.74
C LEU A 134 13.07 0.79 -3.44
N LEU A 135 12.69 -0.01 -4.44
CA LEU A 135 12.50 -1.45 -4.28
C LEU A 135 13.81 -2.21 -4.00
N ARG A 136 14.96 -1.66 -4.41
CA ARG A 136 16.27 -2.24 -4.13
C ARG A 136 16.73 -1.95 -2.71
N GLU A 137 16.45 -0.77 -2.17
CA GLU A 137 16.84 -0.38 -0.80
C GLU A 137 15.85 -0.85 0.26
N VAL A 138 14.65 -1.26 -0.15
CA VAL A 138 13.64 -1.91 0.71
C VAL A 138 13.25 -1.07 1.95
N PRO A 139 13.02 0.26 1.85
CA PRO A 139 12.42 1.00 2.97
C PRO A 139 10.96 0.61 3.19
N ILE A 140 10.33 -0.05 2.21
CA ILE A 140 9.00 -0.64 2.28
C ILE A 140 8.98 -2.06 1.73
N VAL A 141 7.99 -2.85 2.14
CA VAL A 141 7.73 -4.19 1.60
C VAL A 141 6.29 -4.23 1.05
N PRO A 142 6.10 -4.06 -0.27
CA PRO A 142 4.77 -4.16 -0.88
C PRO A 142 4.16 -5.57 -0.69
N ILE A 143 2.93 -5.64 -0.19
CA ILE A 143 2.25 -6.93 0.08
C ILE A 143 1.18 -7.23 -0.99
N TYR A 144 0.32 -6.27 -1.32
CA TYR A 144 -0.72 -6.41 -2.32
C TYR A 144 -1.19 -5.04 -2.84
N VAL A 145 -1.87 -5.04 -3.98
CA VAL A 145 -2.58 -3.88 -4.53
C VAL A 145 -4.07 -4.00 -4.16
N TYR A 146 -4.67 -2.92 -3.68
CA TYR A 146 -6.08 -2.94 -3.28
C TYR A 146 -7.01 -3.21 -4.47
N THR A 147 -8.02 -4.04 -4.23
CA THR A 147 -9.18 -4.17 -5.10
C THR A 147 -10.39 -3.59 -4.36
N THR A 148 -11.34 -3.01 -5.11
CA THR A 148 -12.60 -2.53 -4.54
C THR A 148 -13.77 -3.23 -5.18
N THR A 149 -14.62 -3.82 -4.35
CA THR A 149 -15.90 -4.41 -4.74
C THR A 149 -17.01 -3.58 -4.10
N MET A 150 -17.97 -3.12 -4.91
CA MET A 150 -19.12 -2.35 -4.43
C MET A 150 -20.41 -3.06 -4.78
N LEU A 151 -21.34 -3.11 -3.82
CA LEU A 151 -22.73 -3.52 -4.08
C LEU A 151 -23.54 -2.29 -4.45
N VAL A 152 -24.10 -2.28 -5.66
CA VAL A 152 -24.92 -1.18 -6.18
C VAL A 152 -26.37 -1.65 -6.23
N ARG A 153 -27.27 -0.91 -5.56
CA ARG A 153 -28.70 -1.24 -5.60
C ARG A 153 -29.22 -1.12 -7.03
N PRO A 154 -30.00 -2.10 -7.53
CA PRO A 154 -30.69 -1.95 -8.81
C PRO A 154 -31.55 -0.68 -8.81
N GLY A 155 -31.40 0.16 -9.84
CA GLY A 155 -32.06 1.47 -9.98
C GLY A 155 -31.15 2.69 -9.71
N LEU A 156 -30.01 2.49 -9.04
CA LEU A 156 -28.99 3.54 -8.90
C LEU A 156 -28.12 3.57 -10.17
N GLN A 157 -28.15 4.69 -10.87
CA GLN A 157 -27.38 4.93 -12.09
C GLN A 157 -26.28 5.96 -11.88
N GLY A 158 -25.32 6.00 -12.79
CA GLY A 158 -24.22 6.98 -12.80
C GLY A 158 -23.01 6.60 -11.95
N MET A 159 -23.09 5.48 -11.22
CA MET A 159 -21.95 4.91 -10.52
C MET A 159 -21.07 4.13 -11.50
N THR A 160 -19.96 4.74 -11.91
CA THR A 160 -19.02 4.16 -12.88
C THR A 160 -17.65 3.94 -12.23
N PRO A 161 -17.01 2.78 -12.46
CA PRO A 161 -15.64 2.54 -12.00
C PRO A 161 -14.66 3.59 -12.55
N ASN A 162 -13.68 3.97 -11.76
CA ASN A 162 -12.57 4.83 -12.18
C ASN A 162 -11.30 4.49 -11.42
N LEU A 163 -10.16 4.96 -11.95
CA LEU A 163 -8.82 4.63 -11.42
C LEU A 163 -8.61 5.08 -9.97
N LEU A 164 -9.28 6.15 -9.53
CA LEU A 164 -9.17 6.67 -8.17
C LEU A 164 -10.21 6.09 -7.22
N ASN A 165 -11.09 5.21 -7.70
CA ASN A 165 -12.16 4.61 -6.93
C ASN A 165 -13.08 5.66 -6.24
N ARG A 166 -13.22 6.85 -6.84
CA ARG A 166 -14.01 7.97 -6.29
C ARG A 166 -15.44 7.94 -6.82
N ILE A 167 -16.42 8.15 -5.95
CA ILE A 167 -17.82 8.29 -6.37
C ILE A 167 -18.09 9.76 -6.71
N ASP A 168 -18.48 10.03 -7.95
CA ASP A 168 -19.01 11.34 -8.35
C ASP A 168 -20.49 11.40 -8.00
N PHE A 169 -20.80 11.96 -6.83
CA PHE A 169 -22.17 12.10 -6.34
C PHE A 169 -23.06 12.94 -7.27
N GLY A 170 -22.49 13.85 -8.07
CA GLY A 170 -23.26 14.68 -9.01
C GLY A 170 -23.76 13.90 -10.23
N ARG A 171 -23.18 12.74 -10.51
CA ARG A 171 -23.63 11.84 -11.60
C ARG A 171 -24.65 10.82 -11.13
N LEU A 172 -24.79 10.63 -9.82
CA LEU A 172 -25.72 9.66 -9.27
C LEU A 172 -27.14 10.10 -9.53
N ARG A 173 -27.94 9.19 -10.06
CA ARG A 173 -29.39 9.41 -10.23
C ARG A 173 -30.14 8.13 -9.95
N TRP A 174 -31.38 8.31 -9.50
CA TRP A 174 -32.31 7.22 -9.35
C TRP A 174 -33.16 7.10 -10.60
N GLU A 175 -33.16 5.93 -11.22
CA GLU A 175 -34.16 5.57 -12.20
C GLU A 175 -35.15 4.63 -11.49
N ALA A 176 -36.34 5.14 -11.20
CA ALA A 176 -37.41 4.33 -10.65
C ALA A 176 -37.70 3.19 -11.62
N ARG A 177 -37.69 1.95 -11.13
CA ARG A 177 -38.25 0.85 -11.91
C ARG A 177 -39.75 1.06 -12.03
N ASP A 178 -40.27 1.01 -13.25
CA ASP A 178 -41.65 0.57 -13.44
C ASP A 178 -41.78 -0.81 -12.81
N ALA A 179 -42.81 -1.00 -11.98
CA ALA A 179 -42.92 -2.09 -11.01
C ALA A 179 -43.04 -3.52 -11.59
N GLU A 180 -42.81 -3.72 -12.89
CA GLU A 180 -43.15 -4.97 -13.61
C GLU A 180 -41.98 -5.69 -14.30
N ALA A 181 -40.73 -5.20 -14.20
CA ALA A 181 -39.62 -5.90 -14.85
C ALA A 181 -39.11 -7.10 -14.00
N GLU A 182 -39.40 -8.31 -14.50
CA GLU A 182 -38.98 -9.62 -13.97
C GLU A 182 -37.48 -9.69 -13.59
N PRO A 183 -37.10 -10.56 -12.63
CA PRO A 183 -35.73 -10.68 -12.18
C PRO A 183 -34.83 -11.19 -13.31
N VAL A 184 -33.91 -10.33 -13.77
CA VAL A 184 -32.83 -10.73 -14.68
C VAL A 184 -31.88 -11.66 -13.90
N ALA A 185 -31.75 -12.90 -14.37
CA ALA A 185 -30.83 -13.88 -13.81
C ALA A 185 -29.39 -13.33 -13.79
N PRO A 186 -28.55 -13.72 -12.80
CA PRO A 186 -27.21 -13.17 -12.65
C PRO A 186 -26.34 -13.50 -13.88
N GLY A 187 -26.19 -12.52 -14.77
CA GLY A 187 -25.29 -12.56 -15.90
C GLY A 187 -23.86 -12.34 -15.43
N PHE A 188 -23.03 -13.37 -15.60
CA PHE A 188 -21.59 -13.30 -15.39
C PHE A 188 -20.98 -12.31 -16.40
N MET A 189 -20.45 -11.18 -15.93
CA MET A 189 -19.61 -10.29 -16.76
C MET A 189 -18.23 -10.93 -16.88
N PRO A 190 -17.76 -11.33 -18.08
CA PRO A 190 -16.40 -11.84 -18.23
C PRO A 190 -15.41 -10.69 -18.06
N GLY A 191 -14.41 -10.90 -17.19
CA GLY A 191 -13.34 -9.94 -16.94
C GLY A 191 -12.61 -9.54 -18.22
N GLY A 192 -12.56 -8.24 -18.48
CA GLY A 192 -11.68 -7.65 -19.49
C GLY A 192 -10.23 -7.72 -19.00
N ARG A 193 -9.37 -8.24 -19.87
CA ARG A 193 -7.91 -8.30 -19.72
C ARG A 193 -7.28 -6.91 -19.73
#